data_AF-A0A9D8DD47-F1
#
_entry.id   AF-A0A9D8DD47-F1
#
_cell.length_a   1.000
_cell.length_b   1.000
_cell.length_c   1.000
_cell.angle_alpha   90.00
_cell.angle_beta   90.00
_cell.angle_gamma   90.00
#
_symmetry.space_group_name_H-M   'P 1'
#
loop_
_entity.id
_entity.type
_entity.pdbx_description
1 polymer ?
#
loop_
_entity_poly.entity_id
_entity_poly.type
_entity_poly.pdbx_seq_one_letter_code
_entity_poly.pdbx_strand_id
1 'polypeptide(L)'
;MRRALATAAAAATAGLALLGGAAPAAAQQLELVPFGGQSFTDPYYVAGPPGDPERVFVLEGAGTIHLVKNGVTQPTPFADLTDQVLAINEEACGECGLYSIAFAPDYPQSGLF
;
A
#
# COMPACT_ATOMS: atom_id res chain seq x y z
N MET A 1 -27.45 22.83 -71.06
CA MET A 1 -26.24 23.43 -71.69
C MET A 1 -25.02 22.95 -70.94
N ARG A 2 -24.03 22.39 -71.65
CA ARG A 2 -22.73 21.95 -71.13
C ARG A 2 -21.91 23.18 -70.73
N ARG A 3 -21.14 23.11 -69.64
CA ARG A 3 -19.71 23.48 -69.63
C ARG A 3 -19.03 23.03 -68.35
N ALA A 4 -17.77 22.67 -68.53
CA ALA A 4 -16.91 21.87 -67.69
C ALA A 4 -15.79 22.73 -67.09
N LEU A 5 -15.24 22.24 -65.97
CA LEU A 5 -13.89 22.40 -65.39
C LEU A 5 -13.18 23.77 -65.38
N ALA A 6 -12.59 24.13 -64.23
CA ALA A 6 -11.13 24.32 -64.09
C ALA A 6 -10.70 24.76 -62.66
N THR A 7 -9.95 23.87 -62.00
CA THR A 7 -8.66 24.06 -61.30
C THR A 7 -8.41 25.14 -60.24
N ALA A 8 -7.98 24.62 -59.07
CA ALA A 8 -6.72 24.87 -58.36
C ALA A 8 -6.53 26.12 -57.46
N ALA A 9 -6.47 25.81 -56.16
CA ALA A 9 -5.38 26.08 -55.22
C ALA A 9 -5.08 27.53 -54.76
N ALA A 10 -5.35 27.77 -53.47
CA ALA A 10 -4.51 28.54 -52.56
C ALA A 10 -4.78 27.97 -51.14
N ALA A 11 -4.07 26.94 -50.66
CA ALA A 11 -2.74 27.01 -50.06
C ALA A 11 -2.57 28.18 -49.09
N ALA A 12 -2.94 27.99 -47.81
CA ALA A 12 -2.20 28.47 -46.63
C ALA A 12 -2.99 28.28 -45.31
N THR A 13 -3.34 27.05 -44.93
CA THR A 13 -3.74 26.76 -43.53
C THR A 13 -3.25 25.38 -43.09
N ALA A 14 -2.04 25.01 -43.47
CA ALA A 14 -1.40 23.76 -43.03
C ALA A 14 -0.09 24.09 -42.32
N GLY A 15 -0.17 24.79 -41.20
CA GLY A 15 1.03 25.19 -40.48
C GLY A 15 0.78 25.87 -39.14
N LEU A 16 -0.19 25.42 -38.34
CA LEU A 16 -0.30 25.88 -36.95
C LEU A 16 -1.19 24.98 -36.06
N ALA A 17 -1.01 23.66 -36.13
CA ALA A 17 -1.80 22.73 -35.30
C ALA A 17 -0.95 21.77 -34.45
N LEU A 18 0.33 22.08 -34.22
CA LEU A 18 1.22 21.26 -33.39
C LEU A 18 1.69 21.96 -32.11
N LEU A 19 1.10 23.10 -31.74
CA LEU A 19 1.19 23.63 -30.37
C LEU A 19 0.07 23.02 -29.53
N GLY A 20 0.01 21.69 -29.48
CA GLY A 20 -0.79 20.98 -28.50
C GLY A 20 -0.20 21.30 -27.13
N GLY A 21 -0.81 22.24 -26.41
CA GLY A 21 -0.43 22.55 -25.04
C GLY A 21 -0.46 21.27 -24.21
N ALA A 22 0.63 20.98 -23.50
CA ALA A 22 0.63 19.90 -22.52
C ALA A 22 -0.48 20.21 -21.50
N ALA A 23 -1.53 19.39 -21.46
CA ALA A 23 -2.52 19.47 -20.40
C ALA A 23 -1.79 19.26 -19.07
N PRO A 24 -2.07 20.07 -18.03
CA PRO A 24 -1.46 19.83 -16.74
C PRO A 24 -1.87 18.43 -16.29
N ALA A 25 -0.90 17.62 -15.89
CA ALA A 25 -1.18 16.34 -15.25
C ALA A 25 -2.01 16.63 -14.00
N ALA A 26 -3.25 16.16 -13.96
CA ALA A 26 -4.08 16.28 -12.77
C ALA A 26 -3.43 15.45 -11.65
N ALA A 27 -3.00 16.12 -10.59
CA ALA A 27 -2.51 15.43 -9.41
C ALA A 27 -3.68 14.65 -8.77
N GLN A 28 -3.49 13.35 -8.57
CA GLN A 28 -4.45 12.54 -7.82
C GLN A 28 -4.40 12.95 -6.36
N GLN A 29 -5.55 13.27 -5.77
CA GLN A 29 -5.67 13.47 -4.32
C GLN A 29 -5.52 12.11 -3.63
N LEU A 30 -4.54 12.04 -2.74
CA LEU A 30 -4.27 10.87 -1.90
C LEU A 30 -4.78 11.16 -0.50
N GLU A 31 -5.51 10.21 0.06
CA GLU A 31 -5.97 10.25 1.45
C GLU A 31 -5.41 9.04 2.17
N LEU A 32 -4.90 9.26 3.38
CA LEU A 32 -4.48 8.20 4.27
C LEU A 32 -5.71 7.65 4.99
N VAL A 33 -5.97 6.36 4.83
CA VAL A 33 -7.04 5.67 5.54
C VAL A 33 -6.42 4.75 6.60
N PRO A 34 -6.84 4.83 7.87
CA PRO A 34 -6.38 3.91 8.90
C PRO A 34 -6.67 2.46 8.51
N PHE A 35 -5.63 1.62 8.55
CA PHE A 35 -5.77 0.20 8.29
C PHE A 35 -6.33 -0.53 9.52
N GLY A 36 -7.20 -1.53 9.32
CA GLY A 36 -7.73 -2.34 10.43
C GLY A 36 -8.82 -1.67 11.28
N GLY A 37 -9.23 -0.44 10.93
CA GLY A 37 -10.24 0.32 11.68
C GLY A 37 -9.71 1.01 12.95
N GLN A 38 -8.38 1.07 13.12
CA GLN A 38 -7.74 1.73 14.26
C GLN A 38 -6.32 2.23 13.91
N SER A 39 -5.67 2.87 14.88
CA SER A 39 -4.24 3.17 14.83
C SER A 39 -3.45 2.14 15.65
N PHE A 40 -2.26 1.80 15.16
CA PHE A 40 -1.30 0.95 15.88
C PHE A 40 -0.24 1.81 16.57
N THR A 41 0.34 1.30 17.65
CA THR A 41 1.40 1.94 18.44
C THR A 41 2.75 1.41 17.98
N ASP A 42 3.59 2.28 17.42
CA ASP A 42 4.91 1.95 16.89
C ASP A 42 4.93 0.66 16.03
N PRO A 43 4.13 0.60 14.94
CA PRO A 43 4.10 -0.56 14.07
C PRO A 43 5.43 -0.70 13.31
N TYR A 44 6.10 -1.84 13.48
CA TYR A 44 7.41 -2.10 12.86
C TYR A 44 7.30 -2.95 11.60
N TYR A 45 6.30 -3.84 11.52
CA TYR A 45 6.20 -4.77 10.41
C TYR A 45 4.77 -5.23 10.12
N VAL A 46 4.52 -5.59 8.86
CA VAL A 46 3.26 -6.20 8.42
C VAL A 46 3.56 -7.43 7.57
N ALA A 47 2.81 -8.52 7.80
CA ALA A 47 2.97 -9.76 7.05
C ALA A 47 1.62 -10.44 6.81
N GLY A 48 1.56 -11.28 5.77
CA GLY A 48 0.42 -12.15 5.47
C GLY A 48 0.92 -13.56 5.20
N PRO A 49 0.17 -14.61 5.60
CA PRO A 49 0.52 -15.97 5.25
C PRO A 49 0.39 -16.22 3.74
N PRO A 50 1.22 -17.11 3.16
CA PRO A 50 1.10 -17.48 1.75
C PRO A 50 -0.31 -18.00 1.42
N GLY A 51 -0.92 -17.44 0.37
CA GLY A 51 -2.24 -17.87 -0.11
C GLY A 51 -3.42 -17.40 0.75
N ASP A 52 -3.21 -16.57 1.77
CA ASP A 52 -4.27 -16.04 2.64
C ASP A 52 -4.38 -14.51 2.52
N PRO A 53 -5.22 -14.00 1.61
CA PRO A 53 -5.41 -12.56 1.43
C PRO A 53 -6.31 -11.93 2.51
N GLU A 54 -6.97 -12.74 3.35
CA GLU A 54 -7.94 -12.25 4.34
C GLU A 54 -7.27 -11.83 5.64
N ARG A 55 -6.09 -12.38 5.93
CA ARG A 55 -5.37 -12.14 7.20
C ARG A 55 -4.09 -11.35 6.97
N VAL A 56 -3.98 -10.24 7.68
CA VAL A 56 -2.77 -9.43 7.81
C VAL A 56 -2.39 -9.36 9.28
N PHE A 57 -1.11 -9.52 9.56
CA PHE A 57 -0.53 -9.50 10.89
C PHE A 57 0.27 -8.22 11.04
N VAL A 58 -0.07 -7.39 12.02
CA VAL A 58 0.60 -6.10 12.29
C VAL A 58 1.40 -6.25 13.58
N LEU A 59 2.71 -6.03 13.49
CA LEU A 59 3.64 -6.15 14.61
C LEU A 59 3.92 -4.78 15.19
N GLU A 60 3.72 -4.64 16.49
CA GLU A 60 4.13 -3.47 17.25
C GLU A 60 5.47 -3.73 17.94
N GLY A 61 6.35 -2.72 17.98
CA GLY A 61 7.70 -2.85 18.52
C GLY A 61 7.74 -3.39 19.96
N ALA A 62 6.70 -3.10 20.75
CA ALA A 62 6.54 -3.59 22.12
C ALA A 62 6.33 -5.11 22.26
N GLY A 63 6.13 -5.85 21.16
CA GLY A 63 6.01 -7.32 21.17
C GLY A 63 4.61 -7.86 20.94
N THR A 64 3.62 -7.01 20.64
CA THR A 64 2.26 -7.45 20.31
C THR A 64 2.11 -7.68 18.81
N ILE A 65 1.49 -8.80 18.43
CA ILE A 65 1.13 -9.11 17.05
C ILE A 65 -0.39 -9.09 16.92
N HIS A 66 -0.92 -8.10 16.21
CA HIS A 66 -2.36 -7.97 15.95
C HIS A 66 -2.76 -8.75 14.71
N LEU A 67 -3.93 -9.39 14.75
CA LEU A 67 -4.56 -9.94 13.56
C LEU A 67 -5.59 -8.96 13.01
N VAL A 68 -5.41 -8.54 11.76
CA VAL A 68 -6.43 -7.88 10.95
C VAL A 68 -7.03 -8.93 10.02
N LYS A 69 -8.31 -9.23 10.21
CA LYS A 69 -9.05 -10.18 9.38
C LYS A 69 -10.13 -9.44 8.61
N ASN A 70 -10.11 -9.55 7.28
CA ASN A 70 -11.06 -8.90 6.38
C ASN A 70 -11.16 -7.39 6.65
N GLY A 71 -10.02 -6.74 6.88
CA GLY A 71 -9.92 -5.30 7.13
C GLY A 71 -10.27 -4.84 8.55
N VAL A 72 -10.59 -5.75 9.47
CA VAL A 72 -10.95 -5.43 10.86
C VAL A 72 -9.96 -6.04 11.84
N THR A 73 -9.39 -5.22 12.73
CA THR A 73 -8.54 -5.75 13.80
C THR A 73 -9.36 -6.57 14.78
N GLN A 74 -8.87 -7.77 15.08
CA GLN A 74 -9.49 -8.67 16.04
C GLN A 74 -9.21 -8.20 17.49
N PRO A 75 -10.17 -8.34 18.42
CA PRO A 75 -10.00 -7.90 19.80
C PRO A 75 -8.89 -8.62 20.57
N THR A 76 -8.65 -9.89 20.22
CA THR A 76 -7.56 -10.69 20.78
C THR A 76 -6.37 -10.63 19.83
N PRO A 77 -5.16 -10.25 20.32
CA PRO A 77 -3.97 -10.30 19.50
C PRO A 77 -3.67 -11.75 19.07
N PHE A 78 -2.99 -11.91 17.94
CA PHE A 78 -2.51 -13.22 17.51
C PHE A 78 -1.46 -13.77 18.45
N ALA A 79 -0.53 -12.92 18.89
CA ALA A 79 0.50 -13.27 19.85
C ALA A 79 0.85 -12.07 20.72
N ASP A 80 1.22 -12.35 21.98
CA ASP A 80 1.73 -11.40 22.93
C ASP A 80 3.11 -11.87 23.40
N LEU A 81 4.14 -11.14 22.98
CA LEU A 81 5.55 -11.41 23.29
C LEU A 81 6.14 -10.28 24.13
N THR A 82 5.31 -9.43 24.76
CA THR A 82 5.76 -8.27 25.55
C THR A 82 6.74 -8.67 26.67
N ASP A 83 6.54 -9.83 27.28
CA ASP A 83 7.44 -10.39 28.31
C ASP A 83 8.73 -11.01 27.73
N GLN A 84 8.83 -11.17 26.42
CA GLN A 84 9.96 -11.82 25.73
C GLN A 84 10.84 -10.85 24.95
N VAL A 85 10.40 -9.59 24.78
CA VAL A 85 11.17 -8.55 24.09
C VAL A 85 11.63 -7.48 25.07
N LEU A 86 12.75 -6.83 24.75
CA LEU A 86 13.22 -5.70 25.55
C LEU A 86 12.22 -4.55 25.42
N ALA A 87 11.89 -3.96 26.57
CA ALA A 87 11.01 -2.80 26.62
C ALA A 87 11.58 -1.66 25.79
N ILE A 88 10.76 -1.15 24.86
CA ILE A 88 11.02 0.09 24.16
C ILE A 88 10.79 1.26 25.12
N ASN A 89 11.88 1.89 25.55
CA ASN A 89 11.84 3.27 26.04
C ASN A 89 13.13 3.97 25.62
N GLU A 90 13.11 5.30 25.60
CA GLU A 90 14.22 6.11 25.10
C GLU A 90 15.53 5.91 25.89
N GLU A 91 15.46 5.33 27.09
CA GLU A 91 16.61 5.05 27.95
C GLU A 91 17.17 3.62 27.84
N ALA A 92 16.41 2.66 27.31
CA ALA A 92 16.78 1.24 27.28
C ALA A 92 17.47 0.81 25.97
N CYS A 93 16.90 1.18 24.80
CA CYS A 93 17.51 1.03 23.47
C CYS A 93 16.57 1.46 22.34
N GLY A 94 17.02 2.36 21.46
CA GLY A 94 16.23 2.89 20.34
C GLY A 94 15.96 1.89 19.20
N GLU A 95 16.73 0.80 19.11
CA GLU A 95 16.57 -0.27 18.12
C GLU A 95 16.29 -1.63 18.78
N CYS A 96 15.50 -1.63 19.84
CA CYS A 96 14.96 -2.85 20.42
C CYS A 96 13.50 -3.07 20.07
N GLY A 97 13.07 -4.32 20.25
CA GLY A 97 11.68 -4.72 20.15
C GLY A 97 11.49 -5.89 19.18
N LEU A 98 10.23 -6.11 18.82
CA LEU A 98 9.83 -7.10 17.83
C LEU A 98 9.88 -6.51 16.41
N TYR A 99 10.74 -7.07 15.56
CA TYR A 99 11.00 -6.53 14.23
C TYR A 99 10.32 -7.26 13.07
N SER A 100 10.04 -8.54 13.21
CA SER A 100 9.61 -9.36 12.07
C SER A 100 8.92 -10.64 12.49
N ILE A 101 8.25 -11.27 11.52
CA ILE A 101 7.62 -12.60 11.55
C ILE A 101 7.75 -13.21 10.15
N ALA A 102 7.82 -14.53 10.04
CA ALA A 102 7.94 -15.20 8.75
C ALA A 102 7.07 -16.47 8.68
N PHE A 103 5.97 -16.38 7.94
CA PHE A 103 5.12 -17.55 7.70
C PHE A 103 5.82 -18.58 6.81
N ALA A 104 5.84 -19.83 7.25
CA ALA A 104 6.32 -20.94 6.44
C ALA A 104 5.48 -21.07 5.14
N PRO A 105 6.07 -21.54 4.02
CA PRO A 105 5.32 -21.79 2.79
C PRO A 105 4.11 -22.73 2.95
N ASP A 106 4.18 -23.65 3.92
CA ASP A 106 3.13 -24.61 4.27
C ASP A 106 2.39 -24.25 5.57
N TYR A 107 2.41 -22.97 5.98
CA TYR A 107 1.75 -22.49 7.19
C TYR A 107 0.29 -22.98 7.38
N PRO A 108 -0.57 -23.08 6.33
CA PRO A 108 -1.91 -23.63 6.50
C PRO A 108 -1.95 -25.07 7.06
N GLN A 109 -0.87 -25.83 6.89
CA GLN A 109 -0.72 -27.20 7.36
C GLN A 109 0.17 -27.29 8.60
N SER A 110 1.30 -26.59 8.61
CA SER A 110 2.33 -26.71 9.67
C SER A 110 2.05 -25.81 10.86
N GLY A 111 1.37 -24.67 10.65
CA GLY A 111 1.19 -23.64 11.66
C GLY A 111 2.48 -22.92 12.06
N LEU A 112 3.58 -23.07 11.30
CA LEU A 112 4.89 -22.48 11.61
C LEU A 112 5.02 -21.05 11.07
N PHE A 113 5.50 -20.14 11.92
CA PHE A 113 5.71 -18.72 11.63
C PHE A 113 6.88 -18.13 12.42
#